data_AF-A0A2S3VH47-F1
#
_entry.id   AF-A0A2S3VH47-F1
#
_cell.length_a   1.000
_cell.length_b   1.000
_cell.length_c   1.000
_cell.angle_alpha   90.00
_cell.angle_beta   90.00
_cell.angle_gamma   90.00
#
_symmetry.space_group_name_H-M   'P 1'
#
loop_
_entity.id
_entity.type
_entity.pdbx_description
1 polymer ?
#
loop_
_entity_poly.entity_id
_entity_poly.type
_entity_poly.pdbx_seq_one_letter_code
_entity_poly.pdbx_strand_id
1 'polypeptide(L)' 'MPNSGLLPSLLFKLNQNQLALEAAILELSNWVEQRGSADVAVNVRGALEAIDKNEELIKMTLAVMMTPE' A
#
# COMPACT_ATOMS: atom_id res chain seq x y z
N MET A 1 -14.50 23.67 8.62
CA MET A 1 -13.63 24.43 7.67
C MET A 1 -13.82 23.86 6.28
N PRO A 2 -13.73 24.66 5.20
CA PRO A 2 -14.12 24.24 3.83
C PRO A 2 -13.34 23.04 3.26
N ASN A 3 -12.20 22.66 3.85
CA ASN A 3 -11.31 21.62 3.32
C ASN A 3 -11.18 20.38 4.23
N SER A 4 -11.95 20.27 5.31
CA SER A 4 -11.76 19.18 6.30
C SER A 4 -11.97 17.77 5.72
N GLY A 5 -12.76 17.64 4.64
CA GLY A 5 -12.96 16.36 3.95
C GLY A 5 -11.88 16.00 2.91
N LEU A 6 -11.01 16.94 2.53
CA LEU A 6 -10.00 16.69 1.49
C LEU A 6 -8.89 15.77 1.97
N LEU A 7 -8.46 15.89 3.24
CA LEU A 7 -7.38 15.07 3.79
C LEU A 7 -7.77 13.58 3.89
N PRO A 8 -8.92 13.19 4.47
CA PRO A 8 -9.37 11.79 4.43
C PRO A 8 -9.53 11.27 2.99
N SER A 9 -10.05 12.10 2.08
CA SER A 9 -10.23 11.70 0.68
C SER A 9 -8.89 11.43 -0.02
N LEU A 10 -7.87 12.26 0.24
CA LEU A 10 -6.52 12.08 -0.29
C LEU A 10 -5.85 10.83 0.29
N LEU A 11 -5.94 10.63 1.60
CA LEU A 11 -5.39 9.44 2.27
C LEU A 11 -6.05 8.16 1.76
N PHE A 12 -7.37 8.17 1.53
CA PHE A 12 -8.08 7.04 0.92
C PHE A 12 -7.54 6.73 -0.49
N LYS A 13 -7.33 7.75 -1.32
CA LYS A 13 -6.74 7.56 -2.66
C LYS A 13 -5.30 7.07 -2.61
N LEU A 14 -4.50 7.55 -1.65
CA LEU A 14 -3.15 7.03 -1.44
C LEU A 14 -3.17 5.56 -1.01
N ASN A 15 -4.11 5.16 -0.15
CA ASN A 15 -4.28 3.74 0.21
C ASN A 15 -4.60 2.87 -1.01
N GLN A 16 -5.49 3.33 -1.89
CA GLN A 16 -5.81 2.62 -3.13
C GLN A 16 -4.59 2.48 -4.05
N ASN A 17 -3.75 3.51 -4.12
CA ASN A 17 -2.51 3.44 -4.89
C ASN A 17 -1.52 2.43 -4.29
N GLN A 18 -1.38 2.37 -2.96
CA GLN A 18 -0.52 1.37 -2.29
C GLN A 18 -0.95 -0.05 -2.65
N LEU A 19 -2.24 -0.36 -2.52
CA LEU A 19 -2.81 -1.66 -2.89
C LEU A 19 -2.55 -2.04 -4.36
N ALA A 20 -2.75 -1.09 -5.27
CA ALA A 20 -2.54 -1.35 -6.69
C ALA A 20 -1.06 -1.57 -7.02
N LEU A 21 -0.16 -0.81 -6.40
CA LEU A 21 1.27 -0.94 -6.58
C LEU A 21 1.80 -2.24 -5.97
N GLU A 22 1.37 -2.59 -4.76
CA GLU A 22 1.71 -3.85 -4.09
C GLU A 22 1.34 -5.05 -4.97
N ALA A 23 0.10 -5.09 -5.46
CA ALA A 23 -0.38 -6.17 -6.31
C ALA A 23 0.43 -6.29 -7.61
N ALA A 24 0.68 -5.17 -8.30
CA ALA A 24 1.45 -5.16 -9.54
C ALA A 24 2.91 -5.60 -9.32
N ILE A 25 3.54 -5.13 -8.23
CA ILE A 25 4.93 -5.49 -7.89
C ILE A 25 5.01 -6.96 -7.47
N LEU A 26 4.03 -7.47 -6.71
CA LEU A 26 3.98 -8.87 -6.30
C LEU A 26 3.81 -9.80 -7.52
N GLU A 27 2.95 -9.43 -8.47
CA GLU A 27 2.79 -10.17 -9.72
C GLU A 27 4.11 -10.23 -10.51
N LEU A 28 4.80 -9.09 -10.66
CA LEU A 28 6.10 -9.04 -11.30
C LEU A 28 7.16 -9.84 -10.54
N SER A 29 7.17 -9.79 -9.22
CA SER A 29 8.06 -10.58 -8.37
C SER A 29 7.88 -12.07 -8.59
N ASN A 30 6.63 -12.54 -8.66
CA ASN A 30 6.30 -13.93 -8.93
C ASN A 30 6.75 -14.34 -10.36
N TRP A 31 6.55 -13.46 -11.34
CA TRP A 31 6.98 -13.68 -12.73
C TRP A 31 8.51 -13.80 -12.85
N VAL A 32 9.26 -13.00 -12.10
CA VAL A 32 10.73 -13.06 -12.02
C VAL A 32 11.21 -14.34 -11.32
N GLU A 33 10.57 -14.74 -10.22
CA GLU A 33 10.89 -15.98 -9.50
C GLU A 33 10.72 -17.22 -10.38
N GLN A 34 9.61 -17.31 -11.12
CA GLN A 34 9.32 -18.41 -12.04
C GLN A 34 10.36 -18.56 -13.17
N ARG A 35 11.18 -17.52 -13.41
CA ARG A 35 12.25 -17.49 -14.41
C ARG A 35 13.63 -17.76 -13.82
N GLY A 36 13.70 -18.18 -12.56
CA GLY A 36 14.93 -18.62 -11.90
C GLY A 36 15.65 -17.55 -11.08
N SER A 37 15.06 -16.35 -10.93
CA SER A 37 15.63 -15.26 -10.14
C SER A 37 14.93 -15.13 -8.78
N ALA A 38 15.01 -16.21 -7.98
CA ALA A 38 14.35 -16.27 -6.67
C ALA A 38 14.92 -15.27 -5.65
N ASP A 39 16.22 -14.98 -5.72
CA ASP A 39 16.89 -13.96 -4.90
C ASP A 39 16.34 -12.56 -5.16
N VAL A 40 16.09 -12.21 -6.43
CA VAL A 40 15.45 -10.94 -6.81
C VAL A 40 14.03 -10.88 -6.26
N ALA A 41 13.26 -11.97 -6.38
CA ALA A 41 11.89 -12.02 -5.87
C ALA A 41 11.84 -11.88 -4.33
N VAL A 42 12.77 -12.50 -3.60
CA VAL A 42 12.88 -12.34 -2.14
C VAL A 42 13.19 -10.89 -1.79
N ASN A 43 14.12 -10.24 -2.49
CA ASN A 43 14.44 -8.83 -2.26
C ASN A 43 13.25 -7.90 -2.52
N VAL A 44 12.50 -8.14 -3.59
CA VAL A 44 11.29 -7.37 -3.92
C VAL A 44 10.24 -7.55 -2.82
N ARG A 45 9.97 -8.77 -2.37
CA ARG A 45 9.00 -9.04 -1.29
C ARG A 45 9.44 -8.42 0.05
N GLY A 46 10.74 -8.44 0.36
CA GLY A 46 11.27 -7.74 1.54
C GLY A 46 11.04 -6.23 1.45
N ALA A 47 11.14 -5.64 0.26
CA ALA A 47 10.82 -4.23 0.05
C ALA A 47 9.31 -3.93 0.12
N LEU A 48 8.46 -4.87 -0.30
CA LEU A 48 7.00 -4.75 -0.21
C LEU A 48 6.50 -4.62 1.24
N GLU A 49 7.22 -5.14 2.24
CA GLU A 49 6.85 -4.93 3.65
C GLU A 49 6.69 -3.45 4.04
N ALA A 50 7.41 -2.54 3.38
CA ALA A 50 7.26 -1.11 3.62
C ALA A 50 5.92 -0.58 3.09
N ILE A 51 5.42 -1.13 1.98
CA ILE A 51 4.10 -0.81 1.45
C ILE A 51 3.01 -1.31 2.40
N ASP A 52 3.11 -2.54 2.88
CA ASP A 52 2.14 -3.13 3.82
C ASP A 52 2.01 -2.30 5.10
N LYS A 53 3.15 -1.92 5.71
CA LYS A 53 3.18 -1.09 6.92
C LYS A 53 2.58 0.30 6.68
N ASN A 54 2.81 0.88 5.49
CA ASN A 54 2.20 2.16 5.12
C ASN A 54 0.68 2.03 4.89
N GLU A 55 0.24 0.94 4.27
CA GLU A 55 -1.18 0.65 4.07
C GLU A 55 -1.92 0.53 5.41
N GLU A 56 -1.36 -0.22 6.37
CA GLU A 56 -1.91 -0.37 7.72
C GLU A 56 -2.04 0.98 8.42
N LEU A 57 -0.98 1.79 8.41
CA LEU A 57 -0.99 3.11 9.04
C LEU A 57 -2.03 4.04 8.42
N ILE A 58 -2.15 4.05 7.08
CA ILE A 58 -3.15 4.88 6.38
C ILE A 58 -4.57 4.41 6.73
N LYS A 59 -4.83 3.10 6.73
CA LYS A 59 -6.13 2.53 7.13
C LYS A 59 -6.50 2.94 8.55
N MET A 60 -5.58 2.81 9.51
CA MET A 60 -5.81 3.21 10.90
C MET A 60 -6.10 4.71 11.02
N THR A 61 -5.31 5.54 10.33
CA THR A 61 -5.49 7.00 10.35
C THR A 61 -6.85 7.39 9.78
N LEU A 62 -7.26 6.78 8.66
CA LEU A 62 -8.59 7.00 8.08
C LEU A 62 -9.71 6.59 9.03
N ALA A 63 -9.58 5.44 9.71
CA ALA A 63 -10.57 4.99 10.69
C ALA A 63 -10.75 6.02 11.82
N VAL A 64 -9.65 6.55 12.37
CA VAL A 64 -9.69 7.59 13.40
C VAL A 64 -10.34 8.87 12.88
N MET A 65 -9.97 9.32 11.68
CA MET A 65 -10.50 10.58 11.10
C MET A 65 -11.99 10.50 10.74
N MET A 66 -12.52 9.31 10.48
CA MET A 66 -13.90 9.09 10.06
C MET A 66 -14.82 8.62 11.20
N THR A 67 -14.28 8.43 12.41
CA THR A 67 -15.08 8.09 13.59
C THR A 67 -15.91 9.30 14.02
N PRO A 68 -17.24 9.21 14.08
CA PRO A 68 -18.07 10.28 14.62
C PRO A 68 -17.76 10.52 16.10
N GLU A 69 -17.83 11.77 16.56
CA GLU A 69 -17.80 12.10 18.00
C GLU A 69 -18.99 11.52 18.76
#